data_AF-A0A3D5X3M4-F1
#
_entry.id   AF-A0A3D5X3M4-F1
#
_cell.length_a   1.000
_cell.length_b   1.000
_cell.length_c   1.000
_cell.angle_alpha   90.00
_cell.angle_beta   90.00
_cell.angle_gamma   90.00
#
_symmetry.space_group_name_H-M   'P 1'
#
loop_
_entity.id
_entity.type
_entity.pdbx_description
1 polymer ?
#
loop_
_entity_poly.entity_id
_entity_poly.type
_entity_poly.pdbx_seq_one_letter_code
_entity_poly.pdbx_strand_id
1 'polypeptide(L)'
;GSVTPVQVGSGNFIEEAVTMTLSGLTETTSYELYFAAIDELGNEQTEAVQISFTTLDATAPVWIEGYPSLGLVTGNSVEVSIMLDEAATYYYMLI
;
A
#
# COMPACT_ATOMS: atom_id res chain seq x y z
N GLY A 1 3.63 23.62 -3.67
CA GLY A 1 2.93 23.14 -2.46
C GLY A 1 3.95 22.48 -1.58
N SER A 2 3.92 22.73 -0.27
CA SER A 2 4.82 22.04 0.67
C SER A 2 4.38 20.58 0.76
N VAL A 3 5.21 19.67 0.26
CA VAL A 3 5.05 18.24 0.53
C VAL A 3 5.65 17.98 1.91
N THR A 4 4.89 17.36 2.80
CA THR A 4 5.41 16.91 4.09
C THR A 4 6.05 15.54 3.86
N PRO A 5 7.34 15.35 4.14
CA PRO A 5 7.99 14.06 3.94
C PRO A 5 7.39 13.00 4.88
N VAL A 6 7.09 11.83 4.32
CA VAL A 6 6.46 10.71 5.06
C VAL A 6 7.46 10.04 6.00
N GLN A 7 8.70 9.92 5.56
CA GLN A 7 9.81 9.39 6.35
C GLN A 7 11.10 10.12 5.94
N VAL A 8 11.97 10.38 6.90
CA VAL A 8 13.32 10.92 6.67
C VAL A 8 14.31 10.06 7.46
N GLY A 9 15.46 9.73 6.86
CA GLY A 9 16.52 8.95 7.50
C GLY A 9 17.89 9.31 6.95
N SER A 10 18.94 8.94 7.69
CA SER A 10 20.34 9.09 7.31
C SER A 10 21.13 7.81 7.63
N GLY A 11 22.20 7.54 6.89
CA GLY A 11 23.11 6.42 7.13
C GLY A 11 24.52 6.75 6.65
N ASN A 12 25.50 5.94 7.07
CA ASN A 12 26.88 6.09 6.61
C ASN A 12 27.07 5.38 5.26
N PHE A 13 27.90 6.00 4.41
CA PHE A 13 28.36 5.35 3.19
C PHE A 13 29.28 4.17 3.53
N ILE A 14 28.96 3.02 2.94
CA ILE A 14 29.85 1.85 2.88
C ILE A 14 30.09 1.55 1.39
N GLU A 15 31.25 0.99 1.04
CA GLU A 15 31.64 0.68 -0.35
C GLU A 15 30.80 -0.44 -1.00
N GLU A 16 29.74 -0.88 -0.31
CA GLU A 16 28.84 -1.96 -0.68
C GLU A 16 27.39 -1.47 -0.70
N ALA A 17 26.52 -2.15 -1.44
CA ALA A 17 25.11 -1.81 -1.49
C ALA A 17 24.45 -1.98 -0.11
N VAL A 18 23.80 -0.93 0.38
CA VAL A 18 22.95 -0.98 1.59
C VAL A 18 21.51 -1.19 1.18
N THR A 19 20.81 -2.10 1.86
CA THR A 19 19.35 -2.22 1.77
C THR A 19 18.71 -1.51 2.96
N MET A 20 17.73 -0.66 2.69
CA MET A 20 16.91 -0.03 3.71
C MET A 20 15.43 -0.34 3.47
N THR A 21 14.66 -0.45 4.56
CA THR A 21 13.21 -0.64 4.50
C THR A 21 12.52 0.64 4.94
N LEU A 22 11.70 1.20 4.04
CA LEU A 22 10.75 2.27 4.36
C LEU A 22 9.44 1.61 4.78
N SER A 23 8.86 2.03 5.92
CA SER A 23 7.68 1.40 6.51
C SER A 23 6.65 2.45 6.92
N GLY A 24 5.40 2.03 7.18
CA GLY A 24 4.31 2.95 7.49
C GLY A 24 3.77 3.73 6.29
N LEU A 25 4.06 3.27 5.07
CA LEU A 25 3.47 3.81 3.84
C LEU A 25 2.03 3.34 3.68
N THR A 26 1.18 4.18 3.11
CA THR A 26 -0.18 3.83 2.71
C THR A 26 -0.14 2.91 1.50
N GLU A 27 -0.98 1.87 1.48
CA GLU A 27 -1.11 0.96 0.34
C GLU A 27 -1.73 1.66 -0.88
N THR A 28 -1.59 1.05 -2.06
CA THR A 28 -2.12 1.56 -3.34
C THR A 28 -1.81 3.04 -3.62
N THR A 29 -0.71 3.56 -3.06
CA THR A 29 -0.35 4.97 -3.05
C THR A 29 0.97 5.18 -3.77
N SER A 30 1.01 6.15 -4.68
CA SER A 30 2.24 6.54 -5.39
C SER A 30 3.09 7.47 -4.52
N TYR A 31 4.38 7.18 -4.47
CA TYR A 31 5.38 7.95 -3.74
C TYR A 31 6.54 8.36 -4.66
N GLU A 32 7.10 9.52 -4.37
CA GLU A 32 8.35 10.01 -4.94
C GLU A 32 9.41 10.01 -3.84
N LEU A 33 10.48 9.24 -4.05
CA LEU A 33 11.58 9.09 -3.10
C LEU A 33 12.80 9.83 -3.63
N TYR A 34 13.31 10.75 -2.81
CA TYR A 34 14.49 11.55 -3.13
C TYR A 34 15.66 11.09 -2.26
N PHE A 35 16.81 10.85 -2.90
CA PHE A 35 18.05 10.47 -2.24
C PHE A 35 19.17 11.45 -2.56
N ALA A 36 19.90 11.87 -1.53
CA ALA A 36 21.12 12.65 -1.64
C ALA A 36 22.10 12.21 -0.56
N ALA A 37 23.39 12.44 -0.81
CA ALA A 37 24.49 12.14 0.09
C ALA A 37 25.18 13.41 0.58
N ILE A 38 25.74 13.34 1.78
CA ILE A 38 26.71 14.29 2.31
C ILE A 38 27.84 13.50 2.94
N ASP A 39 29.10 13.91 2.74
CA ASP A 39 30.23 13.28 3.43
C ASP A 39 30.40 13.81 4.86
N GLU A 40 31.33 13.23 5.62
CA GLU A 40 31.58 13.63 7.02
C GLU A 40 32.12 15.06 7.17
N LEU A 41 32.63 15.66 6.08
CA LEU A 41 33.14 17.02 6.02
C LEU A 41 32.09 18.03 5.55
N GLY A 42 30.88 17.58 5.25
CA GLY A 42 29.76 18.44 4.82
C GLY A 42 29.69 18.69 3.32
N ASN A 43 30.41 17.93 2.48
CA ASN A 43 30.30 18.05 1.03
C ASN A 43 29.03 17.31 0.55
N GLU A 44 28.00 18.07 0.18
CA GLU A 44 26.74 17.56 -0.37
C GLU A 44 26.86 17.18 -1.85
N GLN A 45 26.11 16.17 -2.28
CA GLN A 45 25.91 15.90 -3.71
C GLN A 45 25.19 17.07 -4.39
N THR A 46 25.64 17.43 -5.59
CA THR A 46 25.04 18.51 -6.38
C THR A 46 23.62 18.19 -6.85
N GLU A 47 23.31 16.90 -7.06
CA GLU A 47 22.03 16.44 -7.57
C GLU A 47 21.50 15.29 -6.71
N ALA A 48 20.20 15.35 -6.39
CA ALA A 48 19.49 14.25 -5.76
C ALA A 48 18.96 13.28 -6.82
N VAL A 49 18.89 11.99 -6.49
CA VAL A 49 18.23 10.98 -7.30
C VAL A 49 16.76 10.89 -6.90
N GLN A 50 15.86 10.91 -7.88
CA GLN A 50 14.43 10.68 -7.68
C GLN A 50 14.01 9.31 -8.20
N ILE A 51 13.26 8.57 -7.39
CA ILE A 51 12.71 7.24 -7.71
C ILE A 51 11.21 7.27 -7.42
N SER A 52 10.40 6.90 -8.41
CA SER A 52 8.96 6.75 -8.23
C SER A 52 8.59 5.28 -8.04
N PHE A 53 7.64 5.02 -7.13
CA PHE A 53 7.06 3.69 -6.93
C PHE A 53 5.62 3.81 -6.42
N THR A 54 4.86 2.74 -6.58
CA THR A 54 3.51 2.61 -6.01
C THR A 54 3.50 1.41 -5.08
N THR A 55 2.99 1.59 -3.86
CA THR A 55 2.80 0.49 -2.91
C THR A 55 1.75 -0.49 -3.43
N LEU A 56 1.95 -1.76 -3.14
CA LEU A 56 0.96 -2.79 -3.46
C LEU A 56 -0.17 -2.76 -2.44
N ASP A 57 -1.32 -3.26 -2.87
CA ASP A 57 -2.39 -3.65 -1.96
C ASP A 57 -1.91 -4.81 -1.06
N ALA A 58 -2.12 -4.66 0.24
CA ALA A 58 -1.68 -5.63 1.24
C ALA A 58 -2.81 -6.01 2.22
N THR A 59 -3.98 -5.39 2.10
CA THR A 59 -5.15 -5.76 2.89
C THR A 59 -5.96 -6.84 2.17
N ALA A 60 -6.79 -7.54 2.91
CA ALA A 60 -7.62 -8.61 2.38
C ALA A 60 -9.08 -8.17 2.47
N PRO A 61 -9.94 -8.60 1.54
CA PRO A 61 -11.28 -8.07 1.46
C PRO A 61 -12.10 -8.55 2.64
N VAL A 62 -12.80 -7.63 3.29
CA VAL A 62 -13.63 -7.89 4.46
C VAL A 62 -15.10 -7.67 4.10
N TRP A 63 -15.97 -8.54 4.63
CA TRP A 63 -17.41 -8.36 4.52
C TRP A 63 -17.84 -7.06 5.18
N ILE A 64 -18.60 -6.24 4.44
CA ILE A 64 -19.31 -5.11 5.05
C ILE A 64 -20.37 -5.64 6.00
N GLU A 65 -20.52 -4.99 7.15
CA GLU A 65 -21.54 -5.34 8.14
C GLU A 65 -22.93 -5.48 7.50
N GLY A 66 -23.62 -6.58 7.79
CA GLY A 66 -24.91 -6.92 7.16
C GLY A 66 -24.79 -7.74 5.87
N TYR A 67 -23.59 -8.08 5.43
CA TYR A 67 -23.34 -8.96 4.28
C TYR A 67 -22.44 -10.17 4.63
N PRO A 68 -22.53 -11.28 3.88
CA PRO A 68 -23.58 -11.58 2.91
C PRO A 68 -24.96 -11.67 3.59
N SER A 69 -26.03 -11.31 2.88
CA SER A 69 -27.40 -11.37 3.37
C SER A 69 -28.34 -12.06 2.39
N LEU A 70 -29.42 -12.61 2.94
CA LEU A 70 -30.46 -13.24 2.16
C LEU A 70 -31.59 -12.25 1.91
N GLY A 71 -32.05 -12.20 0.67
CA GLY A 71 -33.24 -11.49 0.25
C GLY A 71 -34.47 -12.41 0.24
N LEU A 72 -35.27 -12.30 -0.82
CA LEU A 72 -36.47 -13.12 -0.97
C LEU A 72 -36.11 -14.61 -1.10
N VAL A 73 -36.74 -15.43 -0.27
CA VAL A 73 -36.75 -16.89 -0.41
C VAL A 73 -38.11 -17.31 -0.96
N THR A 74 -38.12 -18.05 -2.07
CA THR A 74 -39.33 -18.65 -2.64
C THR A 74 -39.28 -20.18 -2.52
N GLY A 75 -40.26 -20.88 -3.08
CA GLY A 75 -40.28 -22.35 -3.03
C GLY A 75 -39.07 -23.03 -3.68
N ASN A 76 -38.32 -22.34 -4.54
CA ASN A 76 -37.17 -22.92 -5.24
C ASN A 76 -36.03 -21.92 -5.53
N SER A 77 -36.05 -20.73 -4.92
CA SER A 77 -35.00 -19.71 -5.13
C SER A 77 -34.67 -18.98 -3.85
N VAL A 78 -33.46 -18.45 -3.79
CA VAL A 78 -33.01 -17.50 -2.77
C VAL A 78 -32.20 -16.40 -3.44
N GLU A 79 -32.47 -15.16 -3.06
CA GLU A 79 -31.62 -14.02 -3.41
C GLU A 79 -30.49 -13.90 -2.39
N VAL A 80 -29.26 -13.75 -2.87
CA VAL A 80 -28.08 -13.52 -2.04
C VAL A 80 -27.46 -12.20 -2.46
N SER A 81 -27.28 -11.30 -1.50
CA SER A 81 -26.55 -10.05 -1.69
C SER A 81 -25.21 -10.12 -0.98
N ILE A 82 -24.17 -9.59 -1.60
CA ILE A 82 -22.81 -9.56 -1.06
C ILE A 82 -22.22 -8.16 -1.18
N MET A 83 -21.38 -7.76 -0.23
CA MET A 83 -20.68 -6.48 -0.25
C MET A 83 -19.38 -6.58 0.54
N LEU A 84 -18.27 -6.14 -0.08
CA LEU A 84 -16.92 -6.14 0.48
C LEU A 84 -16.41 -4.69 0.52
N ASP A 85 -15.47 -4.40 1.41
CA ASP A 85 -14.82 -3.09 1.53
C ASP A 85 -13.84 -2.77 0.39
N GLU A 86 -13.46 -3.77 -0.40
CA GLU A 86 -12.65 -3.62 -1.61
C GLU A 86 -13.05 -4.60 -2.73
N ALA A 87 -12.46 -4.41 -3.91
CA ALA A 87 -12.74 -5.24 -5.07
C ALA A 87 -12.13 -6.64 -4.93
N ALA A 88 -12.95 -7.69 -5.04
CA ALA A 88 -12.50 -9.06 -4.83
C ALA A 88 -13.19 -10.07 -5.76
N THR A 89 -12.58 -11.27 -5.84
CA THR A 89 -13.25 -12.46 -6.38
C THR A 89 -13.87 -13.25 -5.23
N TYR A 90 -15.17 -13.53 -5.31
CA TYR A 90 -15.89 -14.31 -4.31
C TYR A 90 -16.14 -15.75 -4.79
N TYR A 91 -16.30 -16.67 -3.84
CA TYR A 91 -16.63 -18.07 -4.08
C TYR A 91 -17.83 -18.47 -3.21
N TYR A 92 -18.68 -19.37 -3.71
CA TYR A 92 -19.78 -19.94 -2.95
C TYR A 92 -19.94 -21.44 -3.28
N MET A 93 -20.53 -22.18 -2.34
CA MET A 93 -20.89 -23.58 -2.50
C MET A 93 -22.33 -23.76 -2.04
N LEU A 94 -23.15 -24.40 -2.87
CA LEU A 94 -24.52 -24.79 -2.56
C LEU A 94 -24.58 -26.33 -2.52
N ILE A 95 -25.19 -26.89 -1.48
CA ILE A 95 -25.34 -28.34 -1.26
C ILE A 95 -26.78 -28.81 -1.43
#